data_AF-A0A353T3R4-F1
#
_entry.id   AF-A0A353T3R4-F1
#
_cell.length_a   1.000
_cell.length_b   1.000
_cell.length_c   1.000
_cell.angle_alpha   90.00
_cell.angle_beta   90.00
_cell.angle_gamma   90.00
#
_symmetry.space_group_name_H-M   'P 1'
#
loop_
_entity.id
_entity.type
_entity.pdbx_description
1 polymer ?
#
loop_
_entity_poly.entity_id
_entity_poly.type
_entity_poly.pdbx_seq_one_letter_code
_entity_poly.pdbx_strand_id
1 'polypeptide(L)'
;QSRDPFELMEEIENVLGIRSYPMNWPIGTEGNFKGVYDRSTRQIEAFRGGNHGRSKVDATIGSPEDPKFQELLGGPLYQQLREEIELLDGAGDEFRMEEVLDGELTPIFFGSAMTNFGVRTFLENFLRMAPSPSNRTTSQGTVSAESPSFSGFVFKIQANMNPAHRDRIAFIRICSG
;
A
#
# COMPACT_ATOMS: atom_id res chain seq x y z
N GLN A 1 14.31 6.78 14.55
CA GLN A 1 14.51 5.39 14.95
C GLN A 1 13.39 4.61 14.31
N SER A 2 13.76 3.85 13.28
CA SER A 2 12.87 2.93 12.60
C SER A 2 12.71 1.76 13.54
N ARG A 3 11.47 1.41 13.82
CA ARG A 3 11.15 0.18 14.54
C ARG A 3 11.32 -1.01 13.61
N ASP A 4 11.43 -2.19 14.20
CA ASP A 4 11.42 -3.45 13.49
C ASP A 4 10.12 -3.57 12.66
N PRO A 5 10.18 -3.92 11.37
CA PRO A 5 9.01 -4.19 10.54
C PRO A 5 7.99 -5.16 11.18
N PHE A 6 8.44 -6.19 11.92
CA PHE A 6 7.55 -7.10 12.63
C PHE A 6 6.83 -6.41 13.79
N GLU A 7 7.54 -5.62 14.60
CA GLU A 7 6.92 -4.82 15.66
C GLU A 7 5.89 -3.82 15.12
N LEU A 8 6.15 -3.24 13.93
CA LEU A 8 5.22 -2.32 13.28
C LEU A 8 3.95 -3.04 12.83
N MET A 9 4.07 -4.25 12.30
CA MET A 9 2.91 -5.07 11.97
C MET A 9 2.10 -5.43 13.22
N GLU A 10 2.78 -5.92 14.26
CA GLU A 10 2.12 -6.26 15.53
C GLU A 10 1.43 -5.03 16.15
N GLU A 11 2.03 -3.84 16.07
CA GLU A 11 1.40 -2.59 16.50
C GLU A 11 0.15 -2.24 15.68
N ILE A 12 0.19 -2.39 14.35
CA ILE A 12 -0.97 -2.18 13.48
C ILE A 12 -2.11 -3.11 13.91
N GLU A 13 -1.82 -4.38 14.11
CA GLU A 13 -2.81 -5.39 14.49
C GLU A 13 -3.41 -5.10 15.87
N ASN A 14 -2.57 -4.79 16.85
CA ASN A 14 -3.01 -4.51 18.23
C ASN A 14 -3.80 -3.20 18.36
N VAL A 15 -3.40 -2.15 17.63
CA VAL A 15 -4.01 -0.81 17.76
C VAL A 15 -5.27 -0.70 16.91
N LEU A 16 -5.26 -1.24 15.69
CA LEU A 16 -6.38 -1.11 14.75
C LEU A 16 -7.35 -2.29 14.81
N GLY A 17 -6.95 -3.42 15.41
CA GLY A 17 -7.79 -4.61 15.51
C GLY A 17 -8.05 -5.30 14.17
N ILE A 18 -7.11 -5.16 13.22
CA ILE A 18 -7.20 -5.73 11.87
C ILE A 18 -5.93 -6.52 11.58
N ARG A 19 -6.05 -7.73 11.01
CA ARG A 19 -4.89 -8.54 10.64
C ARG A 19 -4.12 -7.88 9.51
N SER A 20 -2.82 -8.14 9.44
CA SER A 20 -1.96 -7.50 8.44
C SER A 20 -1.22 -8.51 7.58
N TYR A 21 -1.11 -8.20 6.28
CA TYR A 21 -0.33 -8.99 5.35
C TYR A 21 0.69 -8.10 4.62
N PRO A 22 2.00 -8.31 4.80
CA PRO A 22 3.00 -7.55 4.07
C PRO A 22 3.03 -8.03 2.62
N MET A 23 2.72 -7.15 1.68
CA MET A 23 2.78 -7.42 0.23
C MET A 23 4.22 -7.38 -0.29
N ASN A 24 5.03 -6.51 0.31
CA ASN A 24 6.46 -6.46 0.15
C ASN A 24 7.13 -6.36 1.53
N TRP A 25 8.46 -6.52 1.57
CA TRP A 25 9.25 -6.50 2.79
C TRP A 25 10.45 -5.58 2.66
N PRO A 26 10.77 -4.70 3.63
CA PRO A 26 11.89 -3.79 3.51
C PRO A 26 13.21 -4.54 3.69
N ILE A 27 14.23 -4.15 2.91
CA ILE A 27 15.58 -4.67 3.03
C ILE A 27 16.44 -3.60 3.68
N GLY A 28 16.71 -3.77 4.97
CA GLY A 28 17.33 -2.74 5.81
C GLY A 28 16.35 -1.63 6.20
N THR A 29 16.74 -0.83 7.20
CA THR A 29 15.94 0.23 7.81
C THR A 29 16.83 1.42 8.11
N GLU A 30 16.34 2.66 7.92
CA GLU A 30 17.02 3.91 8.35
C GLU A 30 18.53 3.99 8.04
N GLY A 31 18.90 4.66 6.94
CA GLY A 31 20.31 4.90 6.59
C GLY A 31 21.01 3.72 5.91
N ASN A 32 20.56 2.48 6.12
CA ASN A 32 21.01 1.30 5.37
C ASN A 32 19.94 0.68 4.46
N PHE A 33 18.81 1.35 4.23
CA PHE A 33 17.74 0.87 3.34
C PHE A 33 18.27 0.59 1.93
N LYS A 34 18.11 -0.66 1.46
CA LYS A 34 18.60 -1.14 0.17
C LYS A 34 17.50 -1.52 -0.81
N GLY A 35 16.23 -1.46 -0.43
CA GLY A 35 15.12 -1.77 -1.32
C GLY A 35 14.01 -2.55 -0.61
N VAL A 36 13.19 -3.23 -1.40
CA VAL A 36 12.14 -4.13 -0.91
C VAL A 36 12.19 -5.48 -1.61
N TYR A 37 11.68 -6.50 -0.95
CA TYR A 37 11.36 -7.80 -1.53
C TYR A 37 9.85 -7.87 -1.77
N ASP A 38 9.43 -8.03 -3.02
CA ASP A 38 8.02 -8.24 -3.39
C ASP A 38 7.67 -9.73 -3.23
N ARG A 39 6.73 -10.03 -2.34
CA ARG A 39 6.36 -11.42 -2.01
C ARG A 39 5.53 -12.08 -3.11
N SER A 40 4.77 -11.29 -3.87
CA SER A 40 3.91 -11.80 -4.95
C SER A 40 4.72 -12.31 -6.15
N THR A 41 5.76 -11.56 -6.52
CA THR A 41 6.65 -11.87 -7.64
C THR A 41 7.88 -12.65 -7.20
N ARG A 42 8.15 -12.69 -5.89
CA ARG A 42 9.37 -13.24 -5.28
C ARG A 42 10.63 -12.58 -5.86
N GLN A 43 10.60 -11.26 -5.99
CA GLN A 43 11.70 -10.48 -6.55
C GLN A 43 12.18 -9.42 -5.57
N ILE A 44 13.50 -9.19 -5.56
CA ILE A 44 14.12 -8.06 -4.90
C ILE A 44 14.09 -6.89 -5.86
N GLU A 45 13.56 -5.75 -5.39
CA GLU A 45 13.75 -4.44 -6.00
C GLU A 45 14.83 -3.70 -5.20
N ALA A 46 16.09 -3.78 -5.65
CA ALA A 46 17.19 -3.11 -4.98
C ALA A 46 17.27 -1.64 -5.38
N PHE A 47 17.14 -0.76 -4.38
CA PHE A 47 17.28 0.68 -4.48
C PHE A 47 18.73 1.06 -4.82
N ARG A 48 18.95 1.58 -6.04
CA ARG A 48 20.16 2.35 -6.33
C ARG A 48 19.82 3.81 -6.05
N GLY A 49 20.57 4.45 -5.15
CA GLY A 49 20.33 5.84 -4.75
C GLY A 49 20.06 6.76 -5.96
N GLY A 50 19.17 7.74 -5.78
CA GLY A 50 18.72 8.64 -6.84
C GLY A 50 18.25 10.01 -6.32
N ASN A 51 18.18 10.98 -7.23
CA ASN A 51 17.81 12.36 -6.94
C ASN A 51 16.43 12.44 -6.26
N HIS A 52 16.39 13.06 -5.09
CA HIS A 52 15.23 13.27 -4.21
C HIS A 52 13.90 13.55 -4.96
N GLY A 53 13.14 12.49 -5.25
CA GLY A 53 11.72 12.55 -5.60
C GLY A 53 11.33 13.08 -6.98
N ARG A 54 12.27 13.39 -7.89
CA ARG A 54 11.95 14.05 -9.19
C ARG A 54 11.88 13.13 -10.41
N SER A 55 12.35 11.89 -10.32
CA SER A 55 12.36 10.93 -11.44
C SER A 55 12.06 9.51 -10.98
N LYS A 56 11.76 8.61 -11.93
CA LYS A 56 11.69 7.17 -11.68
C LYS A 56 13.00 6.74 -11.02
N VAL A 57 12.90 6.04 -9.90
CA VAL A 57 14.07 5.47 -9.23
C VAL A 57 14.59 4.30 -10.06
N ASP A 58 15.88 4.29 -10.36
CA ASP A 58 16.51 3.11 -10.96
C ASP A 58 16.62 2.01 -9.90
N ALA A 59 15.94 0.89 -10.14
CA ALA A 59 15.98 -0.29 -9.29
C ALA A 59 16.54 -1.46 -10.08
N THR A 60 17.37 -2.27 -9.42
CA THR A 60 17.77 -3.59 -9.98
C THR A 60 16.78 -4.62 -9.50
N ILE A 61 16.09 -5.27 -10.43
CA ILE A 61 15.06 -6.27 -10.13
C ILE A 61 15.56 -7.67 -10.47
N GLY A 62 15.26 -8.65 -9.61
CA GLY A 62 15.55 -10.06 -9.87
C GLY A 62 15.30 -10.94 -8.66
N SER A 63 15.55 -12.25 -8.81
CA SER A 63 15.26 -13.20 -7.73
C SER A 63 16.29 -13.12 -6.60
N PRO A 64 15.88 -13.41 -5.34
CA PRO A 64 16.80 -13.49 -4.20
C PRO A 64 17.93 -14.49 -4.38
N GLU A 65 17.74 -15.53 -5.18
CA GLU A 65 18.74 -16.58 -5.45
C GLU A 65 19.84 -16.12 -6.40
N ASP A 66 19.68 -14.99 -7.09
CA ASP A 66 20.71 -14.45 -7.98
C ASP A 66 21.90 -13.93 -7.14
N PRO A 67 23.11 -14.48 -7.31
CA PRO A 67 24.29 -14.12 -6.51
C PRO A 67 24.61 -12.62 -6.52
N LYS A 68 24.19 -11.88 -7.56
CA LYS A 68 24.41 -10.43 -7.64
C LYS A 68 23.76 -9.69 -6.47
N PHE A 69 22.65 -10.19 -5.92
CA PHE A 69 21.96 -9.52 -4.79
C PHE A 69 22.69 -9.70 -3.47
N GLN A 70 23.48 -10.76 -3.30
CA GLN A 70 24.36 -10.90 -2.14
C GLN A 70 25.42 -9.79 -2.12
N GLU A 71 25.96 -9.43 -3.29
CA GLU A 71 26.90 -8.31 -3.43
C GLU A 71 26.21 -6.94 -3.28
N LEU A 72 25.05 -6.75 -3.95
CA LEU A 72 24.34 -5.46 -3.93
C LEU A 72 23.79 -5.08 -2.55
N LEU A 73 23.27 -6.06 -1.80
CA LEU A 73 22.70 -5.85 -0.47
C LEU A 73 23.78 -5.89 0.61
N GLY A 74 24.85 -6.67 0.38
CA GLY A 74 25.86 -7.01 1.37
C GLY A 74 25.45 -8.23 2.21
N GLY A 75 26.43 -8.98 2.67
CA GLY A 75 26.23 -10.26 3.38
C GLY A 75 25.23 -10.21 4.54
N PRO A 76 25.33 -9.25 5.48
CA PRO A 76 24.41 -9.18 6.62
C PRO A 76 22.94 -8.96 6.23
N LEU A 77 22.66 -7.99 5.36
CA LEU A 77 21.28 -7.69 4.93
C LEU A 77 20.70 -8.80 4.05
N TYR A 78 21.54 -9.44 3.24
CA TYR A 78 21.11 -10.57 2.41
C TYR A 78 20.71 -11.78 3.27
N GLN A 79 21.49 -12.10 4.31
CA GLN A 79 21.16 -13.19 5.23
C GLN A 79 19.92 -12.87 6.06
N GLN A 80 19.84 -11.65 6.61
CA GLN A 80 18.66 -11.17 7.33
C GLN A 80 17.40 -11.30 6.46
N LEU A 81 17.43 -10.84 5.21
CA LEU A 81 16.30 -10.97 4.30
C LEU A 81 15.87 -12.43 4.11
N ARG A 82 16.82 -13.38 4.01
CA ARG A 82 16.50 -14.81 3.83
C ARG A 82 15.80 -15.38 5.06
N GLU A 83 16.30 -15.05 6.25
CA GLU A 83 15.68 -15.44 7.52
C GLU A 83 14.28 -14.84 7.68
N GLU A 84 14.11 -13.57 7.35
CA GLU A 84 12.82 -12.87 7.44
C GLU A 84 11.80 -13.41 6.43
N ILE A 85 12.22 -13.74 5.20
CA ILE A 85 11.34 -14.41 4.21
C ILE A 85 10.88 -15.77 4.75
N GLU A 86 11.77 -16.56 5.33
CA GLU A 86 11.42 -17.86 5.91
C GLU A 86 10.42 -17.70 7.06
N LEU A 87 10.60 -16.70 7.91
CA LEU A 87 9.67 -16.39 8.99
C LEU A 87 8.30 -15.95 8.45
N LEU A 88 8.27 -15.09 7.44
CA LEU A 88 7.04 -14.63 6.80
C LEU A 88 6.27 -15.77 6.12
N ASP A 89 6.97 -16.74 5.53
CA ASP A 89 6.36 -17.88 4.87
C ASP A 89 5.94 -18.98 5.88
N GLY A 90 6.62 -19.08 7.02
CA GLY A 90 6.34 -20.08 8.06
C GLY A 90 5.31 -19.63 9.11
N ALA A 91 5.21 -18.34 9.38
CA ALA A 91 4.37 -17.78 10.46
C ALA A 91 3.38 -16.70 9.99
N GLY A 92 3.43 -16.29 8.72
CA GLY A 92 2.53 -15.26 8.19
C GLY A 92 1.16 -15.79 7.79
N ASP A 93 0.17 -14.90 7.81
CA ASP A 93 -1.16 -15.15 7.22
C ASP A 93 -1.06 -15.35 5.69
N GLU A 94 -2.00 -16.10 5.11
CA GLU A 94 -2.17 -16.16 3.65
C GLU A 94 -2.86 -14.90 3.15
N PHE A 95 -2.42 -14.38 2.00
CA PHE A 95 -3.14 -13.29 1.36
C PHE A 95 -4.46 -13.77 0.75
N ARG A 96 -5.58 -13.21 1.22
CA ARG A 96 -6.92 -13.46 0.68
C ARG A 96 -7.62 -12.16 0.37
N MET A 97 -7.97 -11.97 -0.91
CA MET A 97 -8.55 -10.72 -1.38
C MET A 97 -9.95 -10.49 -0.82
N GLU A 98 -10.69 -11.57 -0.54
CA GLU A 98 -12.01 -11.52 0.10
C GLU A 98 -11.92 -10.89 1.49
N GLU A 99 -10.94 -11.33 2.31
CA GLU A 99 -10.71 -10.78 3.65
C GLU A 99 -10.29 -9.30 3.62
N VAL A 100 -9.62 -8.87 2.54
CA VAL A 100 -9.31 -7.45 2.30
C VAL A 100 -10.58 -6.65 2.00
N LEU A 101 -11.48 -7.18 1.17
CA LEU A 101 -12.74 -6.50 0.80
C LEU A 101 -13.72 -6.43 1.97
N ASP A 102 -13.68 -7.43 2.86
CA ASP A 102 -14.48 -7.50 4.07
C ASP A 102 -13.89 -6.67 5.23
N GLY A 103 -12.67 -6.14 5.05
CA GLY A 103 -12.01 -5.28 6.03
C GLY A 103 -11.40 -6.04 7.21
N GLU A 104 -11.11 -7.34 7.04
CA GLU A 104 -10.52 -8.21 8.04
C GLU A 104 -9.00 -8.34 7.89
N LEU A 105 -8.47 -8.07 6.69
CA LEU A 105 -7.05 -8.12 6.35
C LEU A 105 -6.59 -6.82 5.69
N THR A 106 -5.48 -6.24 6.16
CA THR A 106 -4.88 -5.05 5.56
C THR A 106 -3.58 -5.37 4.82
N PRO A 107 -3.50 -5.12 3.50
CA PRO A 107 -2.26 -5.27 2.75
C PRO A 107 -1.27 -4.13 3.09
N ILE A 108 -0.10 -4.48 3.61
CA ILE A 108 0.97 -3.55 3.98
C ILE A 108 1.99 -3.41 2.86
N PHE A 109 2.42 -2.19 2.58
CA PHE A 109 3.52 -1.88 1.67
C PHE A 109 4.56 -1.03 2.37
N PHE A 110 5.80 -1.50 2.35
CA PHE A 110 6.99 -0.76 2.75
C PHE A 110 7.58 -0.02 1.55
N GLY A 111 8.13 1.16 1.83
CA GLY A 111 8.71 2.04 0.83
C GLY A 111 9.17 3.36 1.45
N SER A 112 9.58 4.30 0.60
CA SER A 112 9.96 5.64 1.02
C SER A 112 9.35 6.67 0.07
N ALA A 113 8.34 7.39 0.57
CA ALA A 113 7.70 8.46 -0.17
C ALA A 113 8.67 9.60 -0.51
N MET A 114 9.64 9.89 0.37
CA MET A 114 10.63 10.96 0.14
C MET A 114 11.55 10.66 -1.05
N THR A 115 11.91 9.39 -1.26
CA THR A 115 12.73 8.96 -2.40
C THR A 115 11.89 8.46 -3.57
N ASN A 116 10.56 8.52 -3.47
CA ASN A 116 9.61 7.98 -4.44
C ASN A 116 9.83 6.47 -4.75
N PHE A 117 10.33 5.73 -3.75
CA PHE A 117 10.58 4.29 -3.85
C PHE A 117 9.41 3.49 -3.26
N GLY A 118 8.94 2.46 -3.97
CA GLY A 118 7.79 1.65 -3.57
C GLY A 118 6.41 2.27 -3.86
N VAL A 119 6.33 3.58 -4.12
CA VAL A 119 5.06 4.29 -4.41
C VAL A 119 4.37 3.74 -5.66
N ARG A 120 5.15 3.43 -6.71
CA ARG A 120 4.62 2.85 -7.94
C ARG A 120 4.05 1.45 -7.70
N THR A 121 4.82 0.59 -7.06
CA THR A 121 4.41 -0.80 -6.75
C THR A 121 3.16 -0.80 -5.88
N PHE A 122 3.09 0.09 -4.87
CA PHE A 122 1.89 0.34 -4.09
C PHE A 122 0.70 0.73 -4.98
N LEU A 123 0.85 1.74 -5.84
CA LEU A 123 -0.24 2.23 -6.68
C LEU A 123 -0.73 1.17 -7.68
N GLU A 124 0.18 0.43 -8.31
CA GLU A 124 -0.18 -0.64 -9.25
C GLU A 124 -0.97 -1.76 -8.56
N ASN A 125 -0.57 -2.14 -7.33
CA ASN A 125 -1.33 -3.11 -6.54
C ASN A 125 -2.64 -2.53 -6.01
N PHE A 126 -2.65 -1.29 -5.54
CA PHE A 126 -3.86 -0.60 -5.10
C PHE A 126 -4.91 -0.57 -6.21
N LEU A 127 -4.52 -0.27 -7.45
CA LEU A 127 -5.45 -0.26 -8.59
C LEU A 127 -6.02 -1.65 -8.90
N ARG A 128 -5.27 -2.73 -8.64
CA ARG A 128 -5.76 -4.11 -8.83
C ARG A 128 -6.72 -4.53 -7.71
N MET A 129 -6.50 -4.04 -6.50
CA MET A 129 -7.24 -4.42 -5.30
C MET A 129 -8.44 -3.51 -5.02
N ALA A 130 -8.40 -2.25 -5.44
CA ALA A 130 -9.42 -1.28 -5.12
C ALA A 130 -10.77 -1.67 -5.74
N PRO A 131 -11.86 -1.68 -4.95
CA PRO A 131 -13.17 -2.01 -5.47
C PRO A 131 -13.67 -0.91 -6.43
N SER A 132 -14.40 -1.34 -7.44
CA SER A 132 -15.19 -0.43 -8.27
C SER A 132 -16.34 0.20 -7.47
N PRO A 133 -16.99 1.28 -7.96
CA PRO A 133 -18.15 1.85 -7.30
C PRO A 133 -19.19 0.78 -6.97
N SER A 134 -19.53 0.67 -5.69
CA SER A 134 -20.48 -0.33 -5.19
C SER A 134 -21.89 0.23 -5.04
N ASN A 135 -22.86 -0.69 -5.05
CA ASN A 135 -24.27 -0.37 -4.82
C ASN A 135 -24.44 0.34 -3.47
N ARG A 136 -25.44 1.24 -3.42
CA ARG A 136 -25.69 2.05 -2.24
C ARG A 136 -27.06 1.75 -1.64
N THR A 137 -27.08 1.32 -0.38
CA THR A 137 -28.32 1.17 0.38
C THR A 137 -28.89 2.53 0.73
N THR A 138 -30.19 2.71 0.51
CA THR A 138 -30.96 3.91 0.86
C THR A 138 -32.23 3.52 1.62
N SER A 139 -32.97 4.51 2.13
CA SER A 139 -34.28 4.28 2.77
C SER A 139 -35.36 3.78 1.81
N GLN A 140 -35.15 3.93 0.50
CA GLN A 140 -36.08 3.49 -0.56
C GLN A 140 -35.61 2.21 -1.26
N GLY A 141 -34.59 1.54 -0.70
CA GLY A 141 -33.97 0.35 -1.28
C GLY A 141 -32.54 0.59 -1.79
N THR A 142 -31.99 -0.41 -2.48
CA THR A 142 -30.63 -0.38 -2.99
C THR A 142 -30.56 0.29 -4.36
N VAL A 143 -29.70 1.29 -4.50
CA VAL A 143 -29.35 1.90 -5.78
C VAL A 143 -28.18 1.13 -6.39
N SER A 144 -28.38 0.59 -7.58
CA SER A 144 -27.31 -0.07 -8.35
C SER A 144 -26.32 0.96 -8.89
N ALA A 145 -25.03 0.69 -8.76
CA ALA A 145 -23.98 1.53 -9.34
C ALA A 145 -24.03 1.58 -10.88
N GLU A 146 -24.59 0.55 -11.52
CA GLU A 146 -24.75 0.44 -12.97
C GLU A 146 -26.04 1.08 -13.50
N SER A 147 -26.86 1.66 -12.63
CA SER A 147 -28.10 2.33 -13.06
C SER A 147 -27.78 3.53 -13.97
N PRO A 148 -28.45 3.67 -15.13
CA PRO A 148 -28.22 4.78 -16.05
C PRO A 148 -28.81 6.11 -15.56
N SER A 149 -29.61 6.08 -14.48
CA SER A 149 -30.16 7.30 -13.88
C SER A 149 -29.18 7.89 -12.88
N PHE A 150 -28.89 9.19 -13.01
CA PHE A 150 -28.00 9.91 -12.08
C PHE A 150 -28.52 9.87 -10.64
N SER A 151 -27.64 9.53 -9.71
CA SER A 151 -27.88 9.68 -8.27
C SER A 151 -26.61 10.04 -7.53
N GLY A 152 -26.74 10.70 -6.38
CA GLY A 152 -25.61 11.01 -5.51
C GLY A 152 -26.04 11.65 -4.20
N PHE A 153 -25.11 11.73 -3.25
CA PHE A 153 -25.35 12.39 -1.98
C PHE A 153 -24.20 13.34 -1.63
N VAL A 154 -24.54 14.44 -0.95
CA VAL A 154 -23.56 15.39 -0.42
C VAL A 154 -22.94 14.79 0.84
N PHE A 155 -21.62 14.65 0.88
CA PHE A 155 -20.91 14.12 2.05
C PHE A 155 -20.02 15.16 2.74
N LYS A 156 -19.74 16.28 2.07
CA LYS A 156 -18.95 17.38 2.63
C LYS A 156 -19.42 18.71 2.02
N ILE A 157 -19.48 19.75 2.84
CA ILE A 157 -19.68 21.13 2.40
C ILE A 157 -18.49 21.94 2.87
N GLN A 158 -17.87 22.70 1.97
CA GLN A 158 -16.79 23.61 2.29
C GLN A 158 -17.23 25.04 1.99
N ALA A 159 -17.18 25.89 3.01
CA ALA A 159 -17.44 27.31 2.85
C ALA A 159 -16.23 28.00 2.22
N ASN A 160 -16.47 28.99 1.35
CA ASN A 160 -15.42 29.85 0.84
C ASN A 160 -14.85 30.71 1.99
N MET A 161 -13.53 30.88 1.99
CA MET A 161 -12.82 31.71 2.98
C MET A 161 -12.82 33.20 2.60
N ASN A 162 -13.19 33.56 1.37
CA ASN A 162 -13.28 34.94 0.94
C ASN A 162 -14.53 35.62 1.55
N PRO A 163 -14.39 36.64 2.42
CA PRO A 163 -15.52 37.29 3.08
C PRO A 163 -16.52 37.96 2.10
N ALA A 164 -16.06 38.31 0.90
CA ALA A 164 -16.88 38.95 -0.14
C ALA A 164 -17.76 37.95 -0.91
N HIS A 165 -17.50 36.65 -0.80
CA HIS A 165 -18.28 35.61 -1.45
C HIS A 165 -18.88 34.65 -0.41
N ARG A 166 -20.19 34.47 -0.46
CA ARG A 166 -20.93 33.53 0.41
C ARG A 166 -21.14 32.16 -0.23
N ASP A 167 -20.42 31.87 -1.30
CA ASP A 167 -20.51 30.61 -2.01
C ASP A 167 -20.01 29.44 -1.15
N ARG A 168 -20.62 28.29 -1.38
CA ARG A 168 -20.30 27.03 -0.70
C ARG A 168 -20.13 25.96 -1.76
N ILE A 169 -19.12 25.14 -1.61
CA ILE A 169 -18.89 23.99 -2.47
C ILE A 169 -19.42 22.76 -1.74
N ALA A 170 -20.38 22.07 -2.35
CA ALA A 170 -20.85 20.78 -1.91
C ALA A 170 -20.12 19.67 -2.68
N PHE A 171 -19.48 18.76 -1.96
CA PHE A 171 -18.87 17.56 -2.51
C PHE A 171 -19.91 16.45 -2.56
N ILE A 172 -20.23 16.02 -3.78
CA ILE A 172 -21.21 14.98 -4.06
C ILE A 172 -20.45 13.70 -4.42
N ARG A 173 -20.82 12.58 -3.79
CA ARG A 173 -20.44 11.25 -4.25
C ARG A 173 -21.51 10.77 -5.23
N ILE A 174 -21.12 10.59 -6.49
CA ILE A 174 -21.96 9.95 -7.50
C ILE A 174 -22.14 8.49 -7.12
N CYS A 175 -23.39 8.02 -7.11
CA CYS A 175 -23.75 6.65 -6.77
C CYS A 175 -24.20 5.85 -8.00
N SER A 176 -24.76 6.51 -9.01
CA SER A 176 -25.15 5.92 -10.30
C SER A 176 -25.29 7.02 -11.36
N GLY A 177 -25.46 6.64 -12.63
CA GLY A 177 -25.56 7.55 -13.78
C GLY A 177 -24.47 7.36 -14.82
#